data_AF-A0A162E5G3-F1
#
_entry.id   AF-A0A162E5G3-F1
#
_cell.length_a   1.000
_cell.length_b   1.000
_cell.length_c   1.000
_cell.angle_alpha   90.00
_cell.angle_beta   90.00
_cell.angle_gamma   90.00
#
_symmetry.space_group_name_H-M   'P 1'
#
loop_
_entity.id
_entity.type
_entity.pdbx_description
1 polymer ?
#
loop_
_entity_poly.entity_id
_entity_poly.type
_entity_poly.pdbx_seq_one_letter_code
_entity_poly.pdbx_strand_id
1 'polypeptide(L)' 'MIINNLWLNAIFVFVTTFFLTYFLRYLLESGDYSLVHNWMEHLITAIGLTIGFTIVIKLKKKKSNSQ' A
#
# COMPACT_ATOMS: atom_id res chain seq x y z
N MET A 1 -2.63 -0.15 14.24
CA MET A 1 -2.24 -1.39 14.96
C MET A 1 -1.34 -2.18 14.03
N ILE A 2 -0.02 -2.16 14.25
CA ILE A 2 0.91 -2.97 13.44
C ILE A 2 0.74 -4.41 13.93
N ILE A 3 0.29 -5.30 13.05
CA ILE A 3 0.13 -6.72 13.37
C ILE A 3 1.55 -7.28 13.54
N ASN A 4 1.79 -8.16 14.52
CA ASN A 4 3.14 -8.73 14.74
C ASN A 4 3.66 -9.60 13.57
N ASN A 5 2.88 -9.77 12.51
CA ASN A 5 3.24 -10.49 11.31
C ASN A 5 3.50 -9.53 10.13
N LEU A 6 4.72 -9.61 9.56
CA LEU A 6 5.14 -8.76 8.44
C LEU A 6 4.27 -8.96 7.19
N TRP A 7 3.86 -10.20 6.90
CA TRP A 7 3.05 -10.52 5.74
C TRP A 7 1.63 -9.96 5.87
N LEU A 8 1.02 -10.07 7.05
CA LEU A 8 -0.29 -9.47 7.29
C LEU A 8 -0.24 -7.94 7.18
N ASN A 9 0.83 -7.30 7.66
CA ASN A 9 1.02 -5.87 7.45
C ASN A 9 1.19 -5.52 5.96
N ALA A 10 1.95 -6.31 5.20
CA ALA A 10 2.14 -6.08 3.77
C ALA A 10 0.81 -6.20 3.00
N ILE A 11 0.01 -7.24 3.27
CA ILE A 11 -1.32 -7.42 2.66
C ILE A 11 -2.23 -6.26 3.05
N PHE A 12 -2.25 -5.87 4.32
CA PHE A 12 -3.07 -4.76 4.79
C PHE A 12 -2.70 -3.44 4.11
N VAL A 13 -1.40 -3.13 4.03
CA VAL A 13 -0.90 -1.94 3.35
C VAL A 13 -1.24 -1.97 1.87
N PHE A 14 -1.06 -3.12 1.21
CA PHE A 14 -1.41 -3.30 -0.20
C PHE A 14 -2.88 -3.01 -0.47
N VAL A 15 -3.80 -3.68 0.24
CA VAL A 15 -5.24 -3.52 0.06
C VAL A 15 -5.66 -2.08 0.34
N THR A 16 -5.17 -1.51 1.45
CA THR A 16 -5.49 -0.13 1.82
C THR A 16 -5.00 0.84 0.76
N THR A 17 -3.77 0.68 0.28
CA THR A 17 -3.18 1.57 -0.72
C THR A 17 -3.87 1.46 -2.08
N PHE A 18 -4.22 0.25 -2.50
CA PHE A 18 -4.93 0.02 -3.76
C PHE A 18 -6.27 0.77 -3.78
N PHE A 19 -7.11 0.56 -2.76
CA PHE A 19 -8.40 1.24 -2.71
C PHE A 19 -8.29 2.73 -2.40
N LEU A 20 -7.31 3.14 -1.60
CA LEU A 20 -7.09 4.56 -1.30
C LEU A 20 -6.65 5.35 -2.54
N THR A 21 -5.73 4.80 -3.33
CA THR A 21 -5.27 5.46 -4.57
C THR A 21 -6.41 5.57 -5.60
N TYR A 22 -7.22 4.53 -5.73
CA TYR A 22 -8.46 4.60 -6.52
C TYR A 22 -9.43 5.65 -5.98
N PHE A 23 -9.73 5.62 -4.68
CA PHE A 23 -10.70 6.51 -4.07
C PHE A 23 -10.29 7.99 -4.20
N LEU A 24 -9.01 8.29 -4.00
CA LEU A 24 -8.49 9.65 -4.20
C LEU A 24 -8.67 10.09 -5.66
N ARG A 25 -8.39 9.20 -6.62
CA ARG A 25 -8.55 9.52 -8.04
C ARG A 25 -10.01 9.71 -8.42
N TYR A 26 -10.88 8.85 -7.90
CA TYR A 26 -12.33 8.97 -8.04
C TYR A 26 -12.85 10.31 -7.54
N LEU A 27 -12.37 10.80 -6.39
CA LEU A 27 -12.73 12.13 -5.88
C LEU A 27 -12.19 13.27 -6.75
N LEU A 28 -10.95 13.16 -7.24
CA LEU A 28 -10.33 14.17 -8.09
C LEU A 28 -11.05 14.32 -9.44
N GLU A 29 -11.54 13.21 -9.99
CA GLU A 29 -12.28 13.18 -11.25
C GLU A 29 -13.80 13.33 -11.05
N SER A 30 -14.22 13.84 -9.89
CA SER A 30 -15.64 14.13 -9.56
C SER A 30 -16.58 12.93 -9.75
N GLY A 31 -16.07 11.72 -9.56
CA GLY A 31 -16.80 10.47 -9.68
C GLY A 31 -16.85 9.85 -11.07
N ASP A 32 -16.25 10.48 -12.09
CA ASP A 32 -16.18 9.95 -13.47
C ASP A 32 -14.91 9.11 -13.71
N TYR A 33 -14.55 8.26 -12.74
CA TYR A 33 -13.35 7.43 -12.83
C TYR A 33 -13.66 5.97 -12.51
N SER A 34 -13.46 5.11 -13.50
CA SER A 34 -13.81 3.69 -13.39
C SER A 34 -12.64 2.85 -12.88
N LEU A 35 -12.88 2.10 -11.79
CA LEU A 35 -11.90 1.13 -11.28
C LEU A 35 -11.56 0.06 -12.32
N VAL A 36 -12.57 -0.45 -13.04
CA VAL A 36 -12.40 -1.57 -13.99
C VAL A 36 -11.48 -1.21 -15.15
N HIS A 37 -11.43 0.06 -15.54
CA HIS A 37 -10.58 0.52 -16.64
C HIS A 37 -9.17 0.90 -16.18
N ASN A 38 -9.00 1.30 -14.91
CA ASN A 38 -7.75 1.87 -14.40
C ASN A 38 -7.11 1.06 -13.26
N TRP A 39 -7.63 -0.12 -12.92
CA TRP A 39 -7.15 -0.92 -11.79
C TRP A 39 -5.64 -1.24 -11.87
N MET A 40 -5.08 -1.37 -13.07
CA MET A 40 -3.64 -1.62 -13.25
C MET A 40 -2.77 -0.47 -12.73
N GLU A 41 -3.20 0.79 -12.88
CA GLU A 41 -2.47 1.96 -12.37
C GLU A 41 -2.38 1.92 -10.84
N HIS A 42 -3.51 1.63 -10.19
CA HIS A 42 -3.58 1.47 -8.74
C HIS A 42 -2.85 0.23 -8.25
N LEU A 43 -2.87 -0.86 -9.03
CA LEU A 43 -2.14 -2.07 -8.72
C LEU A 43 -0.64 -1.81 -8.65
N ILE A 44 -0.07 -1.21 -9.69
CA ILE A 44 1.36 -0.91 -9.78
C ILE A 44 1.77 0.02 -8.64
N THR A 45 0.97 1.07 -8.38
CA THR A 45 1.22 2.02 -7.29
C THR A 45 1.17 1.34 -5.93
N ALA A 46 0.16 0.51 -5.68
CA ALA A 46 0.02 -0.25 -4.43
C ALA A 46 1.16 -1.25 -4.22
N ILE A 47 1.62 -1.94 -5.27
CA ILE A 47 2.79 -2.82 -5.21
C ILE A 47 4.03 -2.02 -4.81
N GLY A 48 4.32 -0.92 -5.49
CA GLY A 48 5.50 -0.09 -5.22
C GLY A 48 5.54 0.42 -3.78
N LEU A 49 4.42 0.95 -3.29
CA LEU A 49 4.30 1.45 -1.92
C LEU A 49 4.40 0.33 -0.88
N THR A 50 3.80 -0.84 -1.16
CA THR A 50 3.88 -2.01 -0.25
C THR A 50 5.30 -2.54 -0.12
N ILE A 51 6.03 -2.62 -1.23
CA ILE A 51 7.44 -3.03 -1.24
C ILE A 51 8.28 -2.04 -0.44
N GLY A 52 8.13 -0.73 -0.71
CA GLY A 52 8.84 0.32 0.01
C GLY A 52 8.58 0.27 1.52
N PHE A 53 7.32 0.13 1.91
CA PHE A 53 6.92 -0.01 3.32
C PHE A 53 7.55 -1.24 3.98
N THR A 54 7.52 -2.40 3.30
CA THR A 54 8.08 -3.66 3.82
C THR A 54 9.59 -3.56 4.02
N ILE A 55 10.31 -2.91 3.08
CA ILE A 55 11.75 -2.65 3.19
C ILE A 55 12.04 -1.77 4.41
N VAL A 56 11.30 -0.66 4.58
CA VAL A 56 11.49 0.27 5.70
C VAL A 56 11.25 -0.44 7.04
N ILE A 57 10.21 -1.27 7.16
CA ILE A 57 9.97 -2.05 8.39
C ILE A 57 11.12 -3.01 8.66
N LYS A 58 11.60 -3.74 7.64
CA LYS A 58 12.70 -4.70 7.79
C LYS A 58 13.99 -4.00 8.26
N LEU A 59 14.30 -2.83 7.70
CA LEU A 59 15.44 -2.01 8.11
C LEU A 59 15.30 -1.51 9.55
N LYS A 60 14.11 -1.01 9.94
CA LYS A 60 13.84 -0.56 11.32
C LYS A 60 13.96 -1.70 12.34
N LYS A 61 13.43 -2.89 12.02
CA LYS A 61 13.58 -4.09 12.89
C LYS A 61 15.04 -4.52 13.03
N LYS A 62 15.82 -4.49 11.94
CA LYS A 62 17.26 -4.81 11.98
C LYS A 62 18.02 -3.87 12.92
N LYS A 63 17.75 -2.56 12.85
CA LYS A 63 18.39 -1.55 13.72
C LYS A 63 18.02 -1.74 15.19
N SER A 64 16.75 -2.06 15.48
CA SER A 64 16.27 -2.29 16.85
C SER A 64 16.85 -3.55 17.50
N ASN A 65 17.21 -4.57 16.73
CA ASN A 65 17.82 -5.80 17.25
C ASN A 65 19.36 -5.72 17.40
N SER A 66 19.99 -4.64 16.91
CA SER A 66 21.44 -4.40 17.03
C SER A 66 21.80 -3.43 18.15
N GLN A 67 20.83 -3.02 18.96
CA GLN A 67 21.01 -2.31 20.23
C GLN A 67 20.66 -3.25 21.38
#